data_AF-I4WEB5-F1
#
_entry.id   AF-I4WEB5-F1
#
_cell.length_a   1.000
_cell.length_b   1.000
_cell.length_c   1.000
_cell.angle_alpha   90.00
_cell.angle_beta   90.00
_cell.angle_gamma   90.00
#
_symmetry.space_group_name_H-M   'P 1'
#
loop_
_entity.id
_entity.type
_entity.pdbx_description
1 polymer ?
#
loop_
_entity_poly.entity_id
_entity_poly.type
_entity_poly.pdbx_seq_one_letter_code
_entity_poly.pdbx_strand_id
1 'polypeptide(L)' 'MRASEVLQKCLGEALGAMHTLRSRALLQAVEATVHGRRLTLIDLARAWPG' A
#
# COMPACT_ATOMS: atom_id res chain seq x y z
N MET A 1 -4.21 2.51 -16.21
CA MET A 1 -4.98 2.04 -15.04
C MET A 1 -3.98 1.76 -13.94
N ARG A 2 -4.05 2.46 -12.81
CA ARG A 2 -3.06 2.34 -11.73
C ARG A 2 -3.50 1.23 -10.77
N ALA A 3 -2.63 0.31 -10.39
CA ALA A 3 -3.00 -0.83 -9.54
C ALA A 3 -3.52 -0.37 -8.17
N SER A 4 -2.99 0.74 -7.66
CA SER A 4 -3.48 1.40 -6.46
C SER A 4 -4.93 1.88 -6.57
N GLU A 5 -5.38 2.32 -7.75
CA GLU A 5 -6.77 2.81 -7.95
C GLU A 5 -7.75 1.64 -7.96
N VAL A 6 -7.38 0.51 -8.57
CA VAL A 6 -8.19 -0.72 -8.56
C VAL A 6 -8.33 -1.23 -7.12
N LEU A 7 -7.22 -1.30 -6.38
CA LEU A 7 -7.25 -1.71 -4.96
C LEU A 7 -8.10 -0.79 -4.09
N GLN A 8 -8.01 0.52 -4.29
CA GLN A 8 -8.85 1.48 -3.56
C GLN A 8 -10.35 1.29 -3.83
N LYS A 9 -10.73 0.89 -5.05
CA LYS A 9 -12.13 0.56 -5.39
C LYS A 9 -12.57 -0.77 -4.79
N CYS A 10 -11.72 -1.79 -4.85
CA CYS A 10 -12.07 -3.13 -4.38
C CYS A 10 -12.04 -3.28 -2.86
N LEU A 11 -11.16 -2.54 -2.16
CA LEU A 11 -10.90 -2.66 -0.72
C LEU A 11 -11.11 -1.35 0.03
N GLY A 12 -11.94 -0.45 -0.49
CA GLY A 12 -12.12 0.90 0.04
C GLY A 12 -12.44 0.96 1.54
N GLU A 13 -13.35 0.11 2.02
CA GLU A 13 -13.71 0.05 3.45
C GLU A 13 -12.54 -0.40 4.33
N ALA A 14 -11.84 -1.47 3.92
CA ALA A 14 -10.68 -1.98 4.66
C ALA A 14 -9.52 -0.97 4.68
N LEU A 15 -9.29 -0.26 3.58
CA LEU A 15 -8.28 0.80 3.49
C LEU A 15 -8.69 2.05 4.29
N GLY A 16 -9.98 2.36 4.35
CA GLY A 16 -10.53 3.47 5.13
C GLY A 16 -10.46 3.23 6.64
N ALA A 17 -10.62 1.98 7.09
CA ALA A 17 -10.45 1.59 8.49
C ALA A 17 -8.97 1.52 8.92
N MET A 18 -8.04 1.45 7.96
CA MET A 18 -6.61 1.33 8.21
C MET A 18 -5.98 2.70 8.54
N HIS A 19 -5.02 2.71 9.46
CA HIS A 19 -4.23 3.91 9.74
C HIS A 19 -3.58 4.46 8.44
N THR A 20 -3.66 5.78 8.23
CA THR A 20 -3.28 6.43 6.96
C THR A 20 -1.86 6.11 6.50
N LEU A 21 -0.92 5.97 7.43
CA LEU A 21 0.47 5.62 7.09
C LEU A 21 0.58 4.18 6.54
N ARG A 22 -0.18 3.25 7.12
CA ARG A 22 -0.21 1.83 6.73
C ARG A 22 -0.84 1.66 5.34
N SER A 23 -1.97 2.32 5.11
CA SER A 23 -2.65 2.27 3.81
C SER A 23 -1.80 2.87 2.70
N ARG A 24 -1.14 4.01 2.97
CA ARG A 24 -0.20 4.62 2.02
C ARG A 24 0.98 3.71 1.67
N ALA A 25 1.62 3.10 2.68
CA ALA A 25 2.75 2.20 2.46
C ALA A 25 2.34 0.95 1.65
N LEU A 26 1.16 0.39 1.91
CA LEU A 26 0.61 -0.73 1.14
C LEU A 26 0.37 -0.36 -0.33
N LEU A 27 -0.26 0.79 -0.60
CA LEU A 27 -0.51 1.24 -1.96
C LEU A 27 0.80 1.50 -2.72
N GLN A 28 1.81 2.08 -2.07
CA GLN A 28 3.14 2.27 -2.66
C GLN A 28 3.85 0.95 -2.92
N ALA A 29 3.71 -0.04 -2.03
CA ALA A 29 4.28 -1.36 -2.22
C ALA A 29 3.66 -2.09 -3.41
N VAL A 30 2.33 -2.01 -3.56
CA VAL A 30 1.65 -2.60 -4.73
C VAL A 30 2.11 -1.93 -6.03
N GLU A 31 2.19 -0.60 -6.05
CA GLU A 31 2.69 0.12 -7.20
C GLU A 31 4.13 -0.28 -7.53
N ALA A 32 5.02 -0.40 -6.54
CA ALA A 32 6.38 -0.86 -6.76
C ALA A 32 6.41 -2.26 -7.38
N THR A 33 5.59 -3.18 -6.85
CA THR A 33 5.49 -4.57 -7.33
C THR A 33 5.05 -4.64 -8.78
N VAL A 34 3.99 -3.90 -9.13
CA VAL A 34 3.43 -3.89 -10.50
C VAL A 34 4.42 -3.29 -11.51
N HIS A 35 5.24 -2.32 -11.09
CA HIS A 35 6.27 -1.73 -11.93
C HIS A 35 7.61 -2.51 -11.91
N GLY A 36 7.66 -3.70 -11.31
CA GLY A 36 8.89 -4.50 -11.20
C GLY A 36 9.99 -3.83 -10.37
N ARG A 37 9.64 -2.88 -9.50
CA ARG A 37 10.58 -2.15 -8.66
C ARG A 37 10.84 -2.93 -7.37
N ARG A 38 12.05 -2.80 -6.83
CA ARG A 38 12.43 -3.41 -5.56
C ARG A 38 11.60 -2.82 -4.42
N LEU A 39 10.95 -3.70 -3.66
CA LEU A 39 10.29 -3.35 -2.41
C LEU A 39 11.33 -3.17 -1.29
N THR A 40 11.38 -1.98 -0.70
CA THR A 40 12.18 -1.76 0.50
C THR A 40 11.36 -2.20 1.72
N LEU A 41 11.68 -3.38 2.26
CA LEU A 41 10.99 -3.92 3.45
C LEU A 41 11.07 -2.99 4.67
N ILE A 42 12.09 -2.13 4.74
CA ILE A 42 12.25 -1.12 5.80
C ILE A 42 11.10 -0.09 5.79
N ASP A 43 10.70 0.40 4.61
CA ASP A 43 9.61 1.38 4.51
C ASP A 43 8.27 0.75 4.93
N LEU A 44 8.09 -0.53 4.60
CA LEU A 44 6.93 -1.31 5.03
C LEU A 44 6.92 -1.51 6.56
N ALA A 45 8.06 -1.89 7.14
CA ALA A 45 8.21 -2.12 8.57
C ALA A 45 7.97 -0.85 9.38
N ARG A 46 8.45 0.31 8.91
CA ARG A 46 8.20 1.61 9.56
C ARG A 46 6.73 2.01 9.57
N ALA A 47 5.95 1.56 8.59
CA ALA A 47 4.52 1.84 8.53
C ALA A 47 3.69 0.93 9.46
N TRP A 48 4.23 -0.22 9.88
CA TRP A 48 3.64 -1.13 10.86
C TRP A 48 4.42 -1.14 12.19
N PRO A 49 4.49 -0.02 12.93
CA PRO A 49 4.89 -0.09 14.32
C PRO A 49 3.81 -0.86 15.08
N GLY A 50 4.24 -1.79 15.94
CA GLY A 50 3.36 -2.53 16.85
C GLY A 50 2.51 -1.58 17.68
#